data_AF-A0A1F8U7A3-F1
#
_entry.id   AF-A0A1F8U7A3-F1
#
_cell.length_a   1.000
_cell.length_b   1.000
_cell.length_c   1.000
_cell.angle_alpha   90.00
_cell.angle_beta   90.00
_cell.angle_gamma   90.00
#
_symmetry.space_group_name_H-M   'P 1'
#
loop_
_entity.id
_entity.type
_entity.pdbx_description
1 polymer ?
#
loop_
_entity_poly.entity_id
_entity_poly.type
_entity_poly.pdbx_seq_one_letter_code
_entity_poly.pdbx_strand_id
1 'polypeptide(L)'
;MKFSLLYKLQEMEKIDNEIVKCPERAPREGARQTKITVIFFRWVVLLFIGILTLPDLNMKINGYAILETLAVIAIYNAAVTFYTLRNKNKINKASSYFIYFDIILLTVISYFCGGLKCDAYLFIFFIIGYCGIFNDASYTLKIGIFSAIFYTASCIFQARSNNVELEITRLAIRDFLLILGAYGISRINYEVKKYDELRKKEFRIARTDKLTGLANRHYFDQKLREEVEYADESNTVLNVLMFDLDNFKSFNDSYGHMSGDKLLTLFADIIKQ
;
A
#
# COMPACT_ATOMS: atom_id res chain seq x y z
N MET A 1 45.02 5.70 -5.59
CA MET A 1 44.18 4.94 -6.56
C MET A 1 42.94 4.27 -5.92
N LYS A 2 43.02 3.71 -4.69
CA LYS A 2 41.86 3.11 -3.98
C LYS A 2 40.73 4.07 -3.58
N PHE A 3 41.02 5.35 -3.32
CA PHE A 3 40.02 6.34 -2.88
C PHE A 3 39.09 6.84 -4.02
N SER A 4 39.57 6.82 -5.27
CA SER A 4 38.79 7.25 -6.44
C SER A 4 37.74 6.21 -6.87
N LEU A 5 37.97 4.92 -6.59
CA LEU A 5 36.98 3.86 -6.85
C LEU A 5 35.81 3.91 -5.86
N LEU A 6 36.07 4.19 -4.59
CA LEU A 6 35.02 4.28 -3.57
C LEU A 6 34.05 5.44 -3.81
N TYR A 7 34.55 6.57 -4.31
CA TYR A 7 33.71 7.73 -4.67
C TYR A 7 32.84 7.45 -5.90
N LYS A 8 33.41 6.77 -6.92
CA LYS A 8 32.65 6.33 -8.10
C LYS A 8 31.60 5.27 -7.77
N LEU A 9 31.87 4.36 -6.83
CA LEU A 9 30.90 3.36 -6.39
C LEU A 9 29.69 3.99 -5.67
N GLN A 10 29.90 5.06 -4.90
CA GLN A 10 28.80 5.81 -4.26
C GLN A 10 27.98 6.66 -5.24
N GLU A 11 28.58 7.13 -6.34
CA GLU A 11 27.84 7.79 -7.43
C GLU A 11 27.06 6.78 -8.27
N MET A 12 27.61 5.60 -8.55
CA MET A 12 26.93 4.56 -9.34
C MET A 12 25.72 3.96 -8.61
N GLU A 13 25.77 3.81 -7.27
CA GLU A 13 24.62 3.36 -6.46
C GLU A 13 23.48 4.40 -6.42
N LYS A 14 23.80 5.68 -6.68
CA LYS A 14 22.82 6.77 -6.83
C LYS A 14 22.16 6.77 -8.21
N ILE A 15 22.92 6.41 -9.25
CA ILE A 15 22.48 6.42 -10.65
C ILE A 15 21.61 5.19 -10.97
N ASP A 16 21.91 4.01 -10.39
CA ASP A 16 21.09 2.80 -10.55
C ASP A 16 19.65 2.97 -10.02
N ASN A 17 19.42 3.89 -9.09
CA ASN A 17 18.09 4.21 -8.59
C ASN A 17 17.28 5.16 -9.50
N GLU A 18 17.91 5.77 -10.51
CA GLU A 18 17.24 6.71 -11.42
C GLU A 18 16.95 6.14 -12.82
N ILE A 19 17.69 5.12 -13.29
CA ILE A 19 17.66 4.69 -14.70
C ILE A 19 16.61 3.61 -15.01
N VAL A 20 16.06 2.89 -14.02
CA VAL A 20 14.92 1.96 -14.26
C VAL A 20 13.59 2.72 -14.19
N LYS A 21 13.36 3.60 -15.16
CA LYS A 21 12.02 4.14 -15.46
C LYS A 21 11.75 3.97 -16.95
N CYS A 22 11.20 2.80 -17.32
CA CYS A 22 10.22 2.78 -18.41
C CYS A 22 9.16 3.87 -18.10
N PRO A 23 8.53 4.49 -19.11
CA PRO A 23 7.35 5.29 -18.87
C PRO A 23 6.23 4.32 -18.43
N GLU A 24 6.23 3.93 -17.16
CA GLU A 24 5.00 3.59 -16.46
C GLU A 24 4.05 4.75 -16.74
N ARG A 25 2.89 4.45 -17.34
CA ARG A 25 1.73 5.35 -17.34
C ARG A 25 1.67 6.03 -15.97
N ALA A 26 1.72 7.36 -16.00
CA ALA A 26 2.22 8.21 -14.93
C ALA A 26 1.84 7.75 -13.49
N PRO A 27 2.80 7.59 -12.56
CA PRO A 27 2.51 7.36 -11.13
C PRO A 27 1.71 8.51 -10.47
N ARG A 28 1.50 9.62 -11.20
CA ARG A 28 0.70 10.78 -10.77
C ARG A 28 -0.81 10.50 -10.81
N GLU A 29 -1.32 9.69 -11.73
CA GLU A 29 -2.75 9.36 -11.79
C GLU A 29 -3.15 8.41 -10.66
N GLY A 30 -2.37 7.34 -10.45
CA GLY A 30 -2.61 6.40 -9.35
C GLY A 30 -2.57 7.07 -7.97
N ALA A 31 -1.59 7.95 -7.71
CA ALA A 31 -1.51 8.67 -6.43
C ALA A 31 -2.68 9.64 -6.21
N ARG A 32 -3.19 10.27 -7.27
CA ARG A 32 -4.36 11.16 -7.21
C ARG A 32 -5.65 10.35 -6.98
N GLN A 33 -5.80 9.22 -7.66
CA GLN A 33 -6.97 8.35 -7.51
C GLN A 33 -7.05 7.76 -6.11
N THR A 34 -5.92 7.30 -5.55
CA THR A 34 -5.84 6.82 -4.17
C THR A 34 -6.29 7.89 -3.18
N LYS A 35 -5.83 9.15 -3.31
CA LYS A 35 -6.25 10.28 -2.45
C LYS A 35 -7.76 10.49 -2.44
N ILE A 36 -8.38 10.50 -3.61
CA ILE A 36 -9.83 10.69 -3.76
C ILE A 36 -10.58 9.54 -3.08
N THR A 37 -10.13 8.30 -3.28
CA THR A 37 -10.72 7.13 -2.63
C THR A 37 -10.66 7.21 -1.10
N VAL A 38 -9.52 7.65 -0.52
CA VAL A 38 -9.40 7.84 0.94
C VAL A 38 -10.41 8.85 1.46
N ILE A 39 -10.46 10.03 0.82
CA ILE A 39 -11.35 11.11 1.25
C ILE A 39 -12.80 10.66 1.16
N PHE A 40 -13.18 10.05 0.03
CA PHE A 40 -14.53 9.53 -0.18
C PHE A 40 -14.92 8.52 0.90
N PHE A 41 -14.05 7.53 1.17
CA PHE A 41 -14.29 6.52 2.20
C PHE A 41 -14.57 7.13 3.58
N ARG A 42 -13.77 8.12 4.00
CA ARG A 42 -13.94 8.79 5.30
C ARG A 42 -15.27 9.50 5.45
N TRP A 43 -15.71 10.22 4.42
CA TRP A 43 -16.98 10.94 4.43
C TRP A 43 -18.19 10.01 4.33
N VAL A 44 -18.09 8.90 3.59
CA VAL A 44 -19.13 7.86 3.57
C VAL A 44 -19.29 7.22 4.94
N VAL A 45 -18.19 6.86 5.61
CA VAL A 45 -18.22 6.31 6.97
C VAL A 45 -18.91 7.30 7.93
N LEU A 46 -18.54 8.58 7.89
CA LEU A 46 -19.19 9.61 8.70
C LEU A 46 -20.70 9.72 8.43
N LEU A 47 -21.12 9.70 7.17
CA LEU A 47 -22.53 9.76 6.78
C LEU A 47 -23.32 8.60 7.40
N PHE A 48 -22.82 7.37 7.27
CA PHE A 48 -23.50 6.19 7.77
C PHE A 48 -23.54 6.14 9.30
N ILE A 49 -22.47 6.57 9.98
CA ILE A 49 -22.47 6.74 11.44
C ILE A 49 -23.53 7.76 11.84
N GLY A 50 -23.62 8.90 11.16
CA GLY A 50 -24.64 9.91 11.41
C GLY A 50 -26.05 9.32 11.30
N ILE A 51 -26.32 8.53 10.27
CA ILE A 51 -27.62 7.85 10.09
C ILE A 51 -27.91 6.86 11.21
N LEU A 52 -26.93 6.02 11.58
CA LEU A 52 -27.11 4.98 12.61
C LEU A 52 -27.34 5.56 14.01
N THR A 53 -26.85 6.76 14.27
CA THR A 53 -27.01 7.43 15.57
C THR A 53 -28.29 8.25 15.67
N LEU A 54 -29.05 8.42 14.57
CA LEU A 54 -30.31 9.18 14.57
C LEU A 54 -31.34 8.69 15.61
N PRO A 55 -31.57 7.38 15.81
CA PRO A 55 -32.54 6.90 16.79
C PRO A 55 -32.17 7.29 18.23
N ASP A 56 -30.87 7.35 18.53
CA ASP A 56 -30.34 7.61 19.87
C ASP A 56 -30.32 9.11 20.22
N LEU A 57 -30.48 10.01 19.24
CA LEU A 57 -30.52 11.46 19.43
C LEU A 57 -31.66 11.95 20.34
N ASN A 58 -32.73 11.16 20.47
CA ASN A 58 -33.89 11.52 21.28
C ASN A 58 -33.65 11.37 22.80
N MET A 59 -32.53 10.79 23.23
CA MET A 59 -32.18 10.64 24.64
C MET A 59 -31.53 11.92 25.18
N LYS A 60 -32.32 12.85 25.76
CA LYS A 60 -31.91 14.22 26.18
C LYS A 60 -30.40 14.45 26.48
N ILE A 61 -29.80 13.73 27.43
CA ILE A 61 -28.38 13.98 27.82
C ILE A 61 -27.39 13.36 26.81
N ASN A 62 -27.66 12.14 26.34
CA ASN A 62 -26.76 11.45 25.41
C ASN A 62 -26.86 12.00 23.98
N GLY A 63 -28.02 12.51 23.58
CA GLY A 63 -28.25 13.10 22.26
C GLY A 63 -27.35 14.30 21.98
N TYR A 64 -27.18 15.20 22.96
CA TYR A 64 -26.24 16.31 22.82
C TYR A 64 -24.79 15.83 22.70
N ALA A 65 -24.37 14.86 23.52
CA ALA A 65 -23.02 14.30 23.45
C ALA A 65 -22.75 13.60 22.10
N ILE A 66 -23.75 12.93 21.52
CA ILE A 66 -23.67 12.33 20.18
C ILE A 66 -23.48 13.44 19.13
N LEU A 67 -24.27 14.51 19.17
CA LEU A 67 -24.15 15.64 18.23
C LEU A 67 -22.79 16.33 18.33
N GLU A 68 -22.31 16.59 19.55
CA GLU A 68 -20.98 17.16 19.79
C GLU A 68 -19.88 16.26 19.23
N THR A 69 -19.98 14.95 19.47
CA THR A 69 -19.03 13.96 18.94
C THR A 69 -19.05 13.94 17.41
N LEU A 70 -20.22 13.93 16.79
CA LEU A 70 -20.37 14.00 15.32
C LEU A 70 -19.78 15.30 14.75
N ALA A 71 -19.98 16.43 15.42
CA ALA A 71 -19.39 17.71 15.02
C ALA A 71 -17.86 17.68 15.08
N VAL A 72 -17.29 17.14 16.16
CA VAL A 72 -15.83 16.95 16.30
C VAL A 72 -15.29 16.07 15.16
N ILE A 73 -15.99 14.99 14.83
CA ILE A 73 -15.58 14.07 13.76
C ILE A 73 -15.69 14.75 12.38
N ALA A 74 -16.71 15.56 12.15
CA ALA A 74 -16.87 16.31 10.91
C ALA A 74 -15.75 17.35 10.72
N ILE A 75 -15.44 18.12 11.77
CA ILE A 75 -14.34 19.11 11.76
C ILE A 75 -13.01 18.41 11.53
N TYR A 76 -12.77 17.30 12.24
CA TYR A 76 -11.57 16.48 12.07
C TYR A 76 -11.44 15.93 10.64
N ASN A 77 -12.52 15.38 10.07
CA ASN A 77 -12.52 14.89 8.68
C ASN A 77 -12.28 16.00 7.66
N ALA A 78 -12.83 17.19 7.88
CA ALA A 78 -12.54 18.36 7.05
C ALA A 78 -11.07 18.76 7.12
N ALA A 79 -10.47 18.79 8.32
CA ALA A 79 -9.05 19.08 8.51
C ALA A 79 -8.15 18.05 7.82
N VAL A 80 -8.43 16.75 7.97
CA VAL A 80 -7.69 15.67 7.30
C VAL A 80 -7.84 15.74 5.78
N THR A 81 -9.04 16.05 5.29
CA THR A 81 -9.31 16.24 3.86
C THR A 81 -8.48 17.38 3.30
N PHE A 82 -8.48 18.54 3.96
CA PHE A 82 -7.70 19.70 3.57
C PHE A 82 -6.19 19.39 3.56
N TYR A 83 -5.69 18.72 4.61
CA TYR A 83 -4.30 18.29 4.69
C TYR A 83 -3.92 17.35 3.52
N THR A 84 -4.77 16.37 3.23
CA THR A 84 -4.54 15.35 2.19
C THR A 84 -4.55 15.95 0.78
N LEU A 85 -5.43 16.92 0.52
CA LEU A 85 -5.50 17.63 -0.77
C LEU A 85 -4.30 18.57 -0.97
N ARG A 86 -3.84 19.24 0.09
CA ARG A 86 -2.73 20.21 0.01
C ARG A 86 -1.37 19.56 -0.20
N ASN A 87 -1.14 18.38 0.37
CA ASN A 87 0.19 17.76 0.35
C ASN A 87 0.40 16.90 -0.92
N LYS A 88 1.20 17.39 -1.88
CA LYS A 88 1.33 16.78 -3.22
C LYS A 88 2.13 15.46 -3.25
N ASN A 89 3.18 15.34 -2.44
CA ASN A 89 4.10 14.18 -2.47
C ASN A 89 4.24 13.54 -1.09
N LYS A 90 3.96 12.23 -1.02
CA LYS A 90 3.98 11.33 0.16
C LYS A 90 2.82 11.54 1.15
N ILE A 91 1.77 10.75 0.96
CA ILE A 91 0.92 10.28 2.06
C ILE A 91 1.77 9.28 2.88
N ASN A 92 2.80 9.74 3.59
CA ASN A 92 3.65 8.86 4.42
C ASN A 92 3.63 9.30 5.90
N LYS A 93 3.58 8.29 6.78
CA LYS A 93 3.56 8.31 8.27
C LYS A 93 2.43 9.12 8.92
N ALA A 94 2.17 10.35 8.51
CA ALA A 94 1.10 11.18 9.05
C ALA A 94 -0.29 10.52 8.87
N SER A 95 -0.51 9.89 7.71
CA SER A 95 -1.73 9.13 7.41
C SER A 95 -1.96 7.97 8.37
N SER A 96 -0.89 7.34 8.85
CA SER A 96 -0.99 6.23 9.79
C SER A 96 -1.56 6.67 11.14
N TYR A 97 -1.31 7.92 11.58
CA TYR A 97 -1.86 8.44 12.83
C TYR A 97 -3.36 8.76 12.73
N PHE A 98 -3.85 9.15 11.55
CA PHE A 98 -5.27 9.45 11.37
C PHE A 98 -6.16 8.23 11.63
N ILE A 99 -5.70 7.05 11.23
CA ILE A 99 -6.43 5.79 11.40
C ILE A 99 -6.63 5.46 12.90
N TYR A 100 -5.59 5.65 13.73
CA TYR A 100 -5.73 5.47 15.18
C TYR A 100 -6.76 6.43 15.77
N PHE A 101 -6.76 7.68 15.31
CA PHE A 101 -7.72 8.68 15.78
C PHE A 101 -9.15 8.36 15.32
N ASP A 102 -9.35 7.85 14.10
CA ASP A 102 -10.66 7.38 13.62
C ASP A 102 -11.24 6.29 14.53
N ILE A 103 -10.40 5.35 14.96
CA ILE A 103 -10.80 4.28 15.88
C ILE A 103 -11.22 4.86 17.22
N ILE A 104 -10.45 5.79 17.79
CA ILE A 104 -10.79 6.46 19.05
C ILE A 104 -12.13 7.18 18.92
N LEU A 105 -12.34 7.95 17.84
CA LEU A 105 -13.58 8.66 17.61
C LEU A 105 -14.78 7.70 17.49
N LEU A 106 -14.61 6.57 16.79
CA LEU A 106 -15.63 5.54 16.69
C LEU A 106 -15.97 4.91 18.05
N THR A 107 -14.97 4.65 18.89
CA THR A 107 -15.23 4.08 20.22
C THR A 107 -15.90 5.10 21.16
N VAL A 108 -15.65 6.40 20.98
CA VAL A 108 -16.36 7.48 21.70
C VAL A 108 -17.82 7.60 21.23
N ILE A 109 -18.10 7.52 19.92
CA ILE A 109 -19.50 7.45 19.44
C ILE A 109 -20.19 6.23 20.03
N SER A 110 -19.54 5.06 19.94
CA SER A 110 -20.09 3.82 20.46
C SER A 110 -20.41 3.93 21.95
N TYR A 111 -19.58 4.64 22.73
CA TYR A 111 -19.83 4.92 24.15
C TYR A 111 -21.18 5.64 24.35
N PHE A 112 -21.36 6.78 23.68
CA PHE A 112 -22.57 7.61 23.85
C PHE A 112 -23.83 6.97 23.26
N CYS A 113 -23.70 6.11 22.25
CA CYS A 113 -24.81 5.40 21.61
C CYS A 113 -25.17 4.07 22.31
N GLY A 114 -24.78 3.88 23.57
CA GLY A 114 -25.19 2.69 24.32
C GLY A 114 -24.18 1.53 24.34
N GLY A 115 -22.92 1.77 23.99
CA GLY A 115 -21.82 0.82 24.14
C GLY A 115 -22.04 -0.44 23.31
N LEU A 116 -22.19 -1.59 23.98
CA LEU A 116 -22.47 -2.88 23.34
C LEU A 116 -23.81 -2.95 22.60
N LYS A 117 -24.73 -2.03 22.83
CA LYS A 117 -25.99 -1.96 22.08
C LYS A 117 -25.83 -1.25 20.74
N CYS A 118 -24.78 -0.45 20.59
CA CYS A 118 -24.50 0.27 19.36
C CYS A 118 -23.85 -0.65 18.33
N ASP A 119 -24.28 -0.54 17.07
CA ASP A 119 -23.68 -1.25 15.94
C ASP A 119 -22.60 -0.43 15.23
N ALA A 120 -22.25 0.76 15.73
CA ALA A 120 -21.16 1.58 15.20
C ALA A 120 -19.79 0.88 15.20
N TYR A 121 -19.60 -0.17 16.03
CA TYR A 121 -18.40 -0.99 16.01
C TYR A 121 -18.16 -1.66 14.64
N LEU A 122 -19.20 -1.87 13.82
CA LEU A 122 -19.06 -2.43 12.48
C LEU A 122 -18.18 -1.56 11.57
N PHE A 123 -18.13 -0.24 11.78
CA PHE A 123 -17.24 0.65 11.02
C PHE A 123 -15.76 0.42 11.27
N ILE A 124 -15.41 -0.19 12.40
CA ILE A 124 -14.02 -0.59 12.69
C ILE A 124 -13.55 -1.63 11.65
N PHE A 125 -14.42 -2.55 11.21
CA PHE A 125 -14.05 -3.53 10.16
C PHE A 125 -13.73 -2.85 8.83
N PHE A 126 -14.48 -1.80 8.48
CA PHE A 126 -14.21 -1.04 7.26
C PHE A 126 -12.86 -0.30 7.37
N ILE A 127 -12.50 0.23 8.54
CA ILE A 127 -11.18 0.83 8.78
C ILE A 127 -10.07 -0.23 8.67
N ILE A 128 -10.24 -1.41 9.28
CA ILE A 128 -9.28 -2.51 9.18
C ILE A 128 -9.13 -2.96 7.71
N GLY A 129 -10.23 -3.07 6.97
CA GLY A 129 -10.23 -3.36 5.54
C GLY A 129 -9.46 -2.34 4.73
N TYR A 130 -9.72 -1.06 4.96
CA TYR A 130 -8.96 0.04 4.37
C TYR A 130 -7.46 -0.06 4.69
N CYS A 131 -7.10 -0.31 5.96
CA CYS A 131 -5.71 -0.53 6.37
C CYS A 131 -5.06 -1.65 5.58
N GLY A 132 -5.76 -2.77 5.42
CA GLY A 132 -5.31 -3.95 4.69
C GLY A 132 -5.05 -3.74 3.21
N ILE A 133 -5.72 -2.77 2.57
CA ILE A 133 -5.50 -2.48 1.15
C ILE A 133 -4.26 -1.61 0.97
N PHE A 134 -4.09 -0.61 1.82
CA PHE A 134 -3.09 0.46 1.59
C PHE A 134 -1.82 0.34 2.44
N ASN A 135 -1.76 -0.56 3.42
CA ASN A 135 -0.61 -0.71 4.32
C ASN A 135 -0.08 -2.15 4.36
N ASP A 136 0.92 -2.38 5.21
CA ASP A 136 1.50 -3.70 5.43
C ASP A 136 0.68 -4.58 6.36
N ALA A 137 0.83 -5.90 6.19
CA ALA A 137 0.21 -6.92 7.02
C ALA A 137 0.43 -6.67 8.52
N SER A 138 1.65 -6.34 8.92
CA SER A 138 2.00 -6.02 10.32
C SER A 138 1.29 -4.79 10.85
N TYR A 139 1.06 -3.77 10.00
CA TYR A 139 0.35 -2.56 10.41
C TYR A 139 -1.15 -2.84 10.60
N THR A 140 -1.76 -3.58 9.70
CA THR A 140 -3.17 -3.99 9.80
C THR A 140 -3.44 -4.79 11.07
N LEU A 141 -2.53 -5.70 11.44
CA LEU A 141 -2.65 -6.47 12.68
C LEU A 141 -2.57 -5.57 13.93
N LYS A 142 -1.64 -4.60 13.95
CA LYS A 142 -1.55 -3.61 15.03
C LYS A 142 -2.82 -2.79 15.19
N ILE A 143 -3.42 -2.39 14.06
CA ILE A 143 -4.70 -1.67 14.07
C ILE A 143 -5.84 -2.54 14.62
N GLY A 144 -5.91 -3.81 14.24
CA GLY A 144 -6.90 -4.74 14.80
C GLY A 144 -6.79 -4.88 16.32
N ILE A 145 -5.58 -5.11 16.83
CA ILE A 145 -5.32 -5.22 18.27
C ILE A 145 -5.66 -3.91 19.00
N PHE A 146 -5.20 -2.78 18.46
CA PHE A 146 -5.51 -1.46 19.01
C PHE A 146 -7.02 -1.21 19.07
N SER A 147 -7.75 -1.59 18.02
CA SER A 147 -9.20 -1.42 17.94
C SER A 147 -9.93 -2.24 18.98
N ALA A 148 -9.54 -3.51 19.17
CA ALA A 148 -10.12 -4.36 20.20
C ALA A 148 -9.89 -3.73 21.59
N ILE A 149 -8.64 -3.38 21.93
CA ILE A 149 -8.32 -2.78 23.24
C ILE A 149 -9.15 -1.53 23.53
N PHE A 150 -9.20 -0.59 22.58
CA PHE A 150 -9.95 0.66 22.76
C PHE A 150 -11.46 0.44 22.79
N TYR A 151 -11.99 -0.50 22.01
CA TYR A 151 -13.41 -0.83 22.00
C TYR A 151 -13.83 -1.51 23.32
N THR A 152 -13.07 -2.49 23.80
CA THR A 152 -13.27 -3.12 25.12
C THR A 152 -13.23 -2.07 26.23
N ALA A 153 -12.23 -1.19 26.24
CA ALA A 153 -12.08 -0.15 27.26
C ALA A 153 -13.28 0.81 27.27
N SER A 154 -13.73 1.25 26.08
CA SER A 154 -14.92 2.09 25.94
C SER A 154 -16.17 1.41 26.49
N CYS A 155 -16.38 0.14 26.15
CA CYS A 155 -17.51 -0.65 26.63
C CYS A 155 -17.52 -0.84 28.17
N ILE A 156 -16.35 -1.13 28.77
CA ILE A 156 -16.22 -1.28 30.22
C ILE A 156 -16.51 0.06 30.92
N PHE A 157 -15.97 1.16 30.40
CA PHE A 157 -16.19 2.48 30.97
C PHE A 157 -17.67 2.88 30.88
N GLN A 158 -18.32 2.54 29.76
CA GLN A 158 -19.74 2.78 29.51
C GLN A 158 -20.66 2.01 30.46
N ALA A 159 -20.37 0.72 30.64
CA ALA A 159 -21.08 -0.14 31.58
C ALA A 159 -20.96 0.39 33.02
N ARG A 160 -19.74 0.79 33.42
CA ARG A 160 -19.48 1.36 34.75
C ARG A 160 -20.16 2.71 34.96
N SER A 161 -20.11 3.61 33.98
CA SER A 161 -20.71 4.94 34.11
C SER A 161 -22.23 4.89 34.23
N ASN A 162 -22.88 3.93 33.58
CA ASN A 162 -24.34 3.80 33.57
C ASN A 162 -24.87 2.74 34.56
N ASN A 163 -23.99 2.12 35.37
CA ASN A 163 -24.30 1.00 36.26
C ASN A 163 -25.06 -0.15 35.54
N VAL A 164 -24.69 -0.42 34.29
CA VAL A 164 -25.26 -1.50 33.47
C VAL A 164 -24.36 -2.72 33.56
N GLU A 165 -24.94 -3.92 33.67
CA GLU A 165 -24.17 -5.16 33.63
C GLU A 165 -23.54 -5.38 32.25
N LEU A 166 -22.26 -5.76 32.23
CA LEU A 166 -21.53 -5.99 31.00
C LEU A 166 -21.87 -7.37 30.43
N GLU A 167 -22.45 -7.42 29.23
CA GLU A 167 -22.63 -8.68 28.51
C GLU A 167 -21.28 -9.20 27.98
N ILE A 168 -20.54 -9.92 28.82
CA ILE A 168 -19.18 -10.42 28.53
C ILE A 168 -19.16 -11.28 27.27
N THR A 169 -20.18 -12.12 27.07
CA THR A 169 -20.28 -12.99 25.89
C THR A 169 -20.34 -12.19 24.59
N ARG A 170 -21.17 -11.14 24.53
CA ARG A 170 -21.28 -10.26 23.36
C ARG A 170 -19.98 -9.49 23.13
N LEU A 171 -19.35 -8.99 24.19
CA LEU A 171 -18.05 -8.31 24.10
C LEU A 171 -16.98 -9.24 23.51
N ALA A 172 -16.85 -10.44 24.07
CA ALA A 172 -15.87 -11.43 23.65
C ALA A 172 -16.07 -11.84 22.19
N ILE A 173 -17.32 -12.02 21.73
CA ILE A 173 -17.61 -12.30 20.32
C ILE A 173 -17.15 -11.13 19.42
N ARG A 174 -17.46 -9.88 19.78
CA ARG A 174 -17.08 -8.71 18.98
C ARG A 174 -15.56 -8.53 18.91
N ASP A 175 -14.85 -8.69 20.03
CA ASP A 175 -13.39 -8.60 20.08
C ASP A 175 -12.74 -9.75 19.28
N PHE A 176 -13.28 -10.97 19.40
CA PHE A 176 -12.85 -12.10 18.59
C PHE A 176 -13.01 -11.82 17.10
N LEU A 177 -14.16 -11.30 16.67
CA LEU A 177 -14.42 -10.96 15.27
C LEU A 177 -13.47 -9.86 14.77
N LEU A 178 -13.20 -8.82 15.56
CA LEU A 178 -12.27 -7.74 15.19
C LEU A 178 -10.85 -8.28 14.97
N ILE A 179 -10.37 -9.11 15.89
CA ILE A 179 -9.04 -9.72 15.81
C ILE A 179 -8.97 -10.71 14.63
N LEU A 180 -9.99 -11.55 14.45
CA LEU A 180 -10.06 -12.50 13.35
C LEU A 180 -10.11 -11.78 11.99
N GLY A 181 -10.90 -10.70 11.88
CA GLY A 181 -10.96 -9.88 10.68
C GLY A 181 -9.62 -9.24 10.35
N ALA A 182 -8.96 -8.63 11.34
CA ALA A 182 -7.62 -8.06 11.15
C ALA A 182 -6.57 -9.10 10.77
N TYR A 183 -6.62 -10.28 11.39
CA TYR A 183 -5.74 -11.41 11.05
C TYR A 183 -5.99 -11.89 9.63
N GLY A 184 -7.25 -12.13 9.24
CA GLY A 184 -7.62 -12.59 7.90
C GLY A 184 -7.16 -11.61 6.82
N ILE A 185 -7.44 -10.31 7.00
CA ILE A 185 -7.02 -9.27 6.06
C ILE A 185 -5.49 -9.16 6.01
N SER A 186 -4.81 -9.23 7.16
CA SER A 186 -3.35 -9.22 7.24
C SER A 186 -2.72 -10.41 6.50
N ARG A 187 -3.28 -11.62 6.64
CA ARG A 187 -2.85 -12.82 5.92
C ARG A 187 -3.07 -12.69 4.42
N ILE A 188 -4.23 -12.18 3.99
CA ILE A 188 -4.50 -11.94 2.56
C ILE A 188 -3.50 -10.93 1.99
N ASN A 189 -3.25 -9.80 2.65
CA ASN A 189 -2.27 -8.81 2.21
C ASN A 189 -0.86 -9.42 2.08
N TYR A 190 -0.46 -10.26 3.05
CA TYR A 190 0.82 -10.96 3.03
C TYR A 190 0.93 -11.91 1.83
N GLU A 191 -0.08 -12.75 1.60
CA GLU A 191 -0.06 -13.70 0.47
C GLU A 191 -0.08 -12.95 -0.87
N VAL A 192 -0.90 -11.91 -1.03
CA VAL A 192 -0.94 -11.10 -2.26
C VAL A 192 0.44 -10.50 -2.57
N LYS A 193 1.10 -9.88 -1.58
CA LYS A 193 2.45 -9.33 -1.77
C LYS A 193 3.46 -10.40 -2.15
N LYS A 194 3.40 -11.56 -1.49
CA LYS A 194 4.26 -12.70 -1.80
C LYS A 194 4.03 -13.22 -3.23
N TYR A 195 2.79 -13.32 -3.68
CA TYR A 195 2.46 -13.71 -5.06
C TYR A 195 2.99 -12.69 -6.08
N ASP A 196 2.86 -11.40 -5.80
CA ASP A 196 3.41 -10.35 -6.68
C ASP A 196 4.94 -10.43 -6.78
N GLU A 197 5.64 -10.69 -5.68
CA GLU A 197 7.10 -10.88 -5.68
C GLU A 197 7.52 -12.12 -6.48
N LEU A 198 6.83 -13.24 -6.29
CA LEU A 198 7.06 -14.48 -7.05
C LEU A 198 6.83 -14.26 -8.54
N ARG A 199 5.71 -13.61 -8.91
CA ARG A 199 5.38 -13.30 -10.30
C ARG A 199 6.44 -12.40 -10.92
N LYS A 200 6.90 -11.35 -10.23
CA LYS A 200 7.99 -10.48 -10.71
C LYS A 200 9.28 -11.28 -10.93
N LYS A 201 9.59 -12.23 -10.05
CA LYS A 201 10.76 -13.09 -10.18
C LYS A 201 10.66 -14.03 -11.38
N GLU A 202 9.53 -14.70 -11.57
CA GLU A 202 9.27 -15.55 -12.73
C GLU A 202 9.35 -14.75 -14.02
N PHE A 203 8.73 -13.57 -14.04
CA PHE A 203 8.74 -12.68 -15.19
C PHE A 203 10.16 -12.22 -15.56
N ARG A 204 11.00 -11.94 -14.56
CA ARG A 204 12.42 -11.62 -14.77
C ARG A 204 13.13 -12.81 -15.41
N ILE A 205 13.02 -14.00 -14.82
CA ILE A 205 13.68 -15.22 -15.32
C ILE A 205 13.21 -15.57 -16.75
N ALA A 206 11.93 -15.41 -17.05
CA ALA A 206 11.37 -15.72 -18.36
C ALA A 206 11.77 -14.72 -19.46
N ARG A 207 12.14 -13.49 -19.08
CA ARG A 207 12.46 -12.40 -20.04
C ARG A 207 13.93 -12.06 -20.14
N THR A 208 14.76 -12.47 -19.19
CA THR A 208 16.19 -12.12 -19.17
C THR A 208 17.08 -13.33 -19.43
N ASP A 209 18.17 -13.11 -20.15
CA ASP A 209 19.27 -14.07 -20.24
C ASP A 209 20.00 -14.17 -18.89
N LYS A 210 20.32 -15.39 -18.46
CA LYS A 210 20.85 -15.66 -17.12
C LYS A 210 22.30 -15.17 -16.93
N LEU A 211 23.10 -15.14 -18.00
CA LEU A 211 24.51 -14.79 -17.95
C LEU A 211 24.73 -13.27 -18.01
N THR A 212 23.97 -12.60 -18.88
CA THR A 212 24.14 -11.18 -19.18
C THR A 212 23.13 -10.28 -18.45
N GLY A 213 21.99 -10.84 -18.04
CA GLY A 213 20.87 -10.09 -17.47
C GLY A 213 20.14 -9.20 -18.48
N LEU A 214 20.52 -9.24 -19.77
CA LEU A 214 19.83 -8.54 -20.85
C LEU A 214 18.52 -9.25 -21.19
N ALA A 215 17.66 -8.60 -21.99
CA ALA A 215 16.51 -9.25 -22.59
C ALA A 215 16.96 -10.52 -23.35
N ASN A 216 16.31 -11.65 -23.08
CA ASN A 216 16.53 -12.84 -23.88
C ASN A 216 15.88 -12.69 -25.26
N ARG A 217 16.27 -13.56 -26.20
CA ARG A 217 15.79 -13.51 -27.59
C ARG A 217 14.26 -13.57 -27.69
N HIS A 218 13.62 -14.43 -26.90
CA HIS A 218 12.17 -14.57 -26.94
C HIS A 218 11.47 -13.26 -26.55
N TYR A 219 11.95 -12.60 -25.49
CA TYR A 219 11.41 -11.32 -25.05
C TYR A 219 11.73 -10.20 -26.05
N PHE A 220 12.92 -10.18 -26.64
CA PHE A 220 13.27 -9.24 -27.72
C PHE A 220 12.30 -9.37 -28.91
N ASP A 221 12.07 -10.59 -29.41
CA ASP A 221 11.17 -10.83 -30.55
C ASP A 221 9.72 -10.42 -30.23
N GLN A 222 9.25 -10.68 -29.01
CA GLN A 222 7.94 -10.20 -28.56
C GLN A 222 7.90 -8.67 -28.54
N LYS A 223 8.88 -8.04 -27.89
CA LYS A 223 8.87 -6.59 -27.70
C LYS A 223 9.03 -5.84 -29.01
N LEU A 224 9.84 -6.36 -29.93
CA LEU A 224 10.01 -5.80 -31.26
C LEU A 224 8.67 -5.76 -32.03
N ARG A 225 7.84 -6.82 -31.95
CA ARG A 225 6.50 -6.82 -32.56
C ARG A 225 5.59 -5.74 -31.97
N GLU A 226 5.56 -5.63 -30.64
CA GLU A 226 4.76 -4.60 -29.94
C GLU A 226 5.18 -3.18 -30.36
N GLU A 227 6.48 -2.91 -30.47
CA GLU A 227 6.99 -1.59 -30.84
C GLU A 227 6.79 -1.27 -32.34
N VAL A 228 6.79 -2.28 -33.22
CA VAL A 228 6.45 -2.09 -34.63
C VAL A 228 4.98 -1.67 -34.77
N GLU A 229 4.06 -2.38 -34.11
CA GLU A 229 2.63 -2.02 -34.11
C GLU A 229 2.41 -0.61 -33.55
N TYR A 230 3.07 -0.29 -32.43
CA TYR A 230 2.98 1.05 -31.84
C TYR A 230 3.54 2.14 -32.77
N ALA A 231 4.68 1.90 -33.43
CA ALA A 231 5.29 2.84 -34.35
C ALA A 231 4.38 3.14 -35.55
N ASP A 232 3.73 2.11 -36.09
CA ASP A 232 2.75 2.23 -37.17
C ASP A 232 1.52 3.05 -36.73
N GLU A 233 0.97 2.78 -35.54
CA GLU A 233 -0.20 3.51 -35.00
C GLU A 233 0.11 4.97 -34.65
N SER A 234 1.29 5.21 -34.06
CA SER A 234 1.71 6.53 -33.59
C SER A 234 2.43 7.36 -34.65
N ASN A 235 2.66 6.78 -35.82
CA ASN A 235 3.41 7.37 -36.92
C ASN A 235 4.82 7.85 -36.49
N THR A 236 5.49 7.01 -35.69
CA THR A 236 6.84 7.26 -35.18
C THR A 236 7.87 6.33 -35.82
N VAL A 237 9.14 6.71 -35.77
CA VAL A 237 10.24 5.92 -36.36
C VAL A 237 10.84 4.99 -35.31
N LEU A 238 10.88 3.69 -35.64
CA LEU A 238 11.56 2.66 -34.85
C LEU A 238 12.95 2.37 -35.44
N ASN A 239 14.00 2.43 -34.60
CA ASN A 239 15.36 2.06 -34.98
C ASN A 239 15.79 0.80 -34.22
N VAL A 240 16.40 -0.15 -34.91
CA VAL A 240 16.93 -1.39 -34.33
C VAL A 240 18.43 -1.49 -34.62
N LEU A 241 19.22 -1.71 -33.58
CA LEU A 241 20.67 -1.92 -33.69
C LEU A 241 21.00 -3.37 -33.37
N MET A 242 21.82 -4.00 -34.21
CA MET A 242 22.33 -5.35 -34.01
C MET A 242 23.85 -5.32 -34.10
N PHE A 243 24.52 -5.91 -33.12
CA PHE A 243 25.98 -5.95 -33.03
C PHE A 243 26.43 -7.32 -32.52
N ASP A 244 27.67 -7.69 -32.84
CA ASP A 244 28.32 -8.94 -32.43
C ASP A 244 29.73 -8.64 -31.87
N LEU A 245 30.24 -9.53 -31.03
CA LEU A 245 31.60 -9.41 -30.48
C LEU A 245 32.62 -10.05 -31.44
N ASP A 246 33.42 -9.21 -32.09
CA ASP A 246 34.46 -9.67 -33.00
C ASP A 246 35.47 -10.60 -32.32
N ASN A 247 35.84 -11.69 -33.01
CA ASN A 247 36.83 -12.68 -32.56
C ASN A 247 36.54 -13.32 -31.18
N PHE A 248 35.28 -13.34 -30.74
CA PHE A 248 34.90 -13.90 -29.43
C PHE A 248 35.31 -15.36 -29.25
N LYS A 249 35.25 -16.17 -30.31
CA LYS A 249 35.72 -17.56 -30.27
C LYS A 249 37.23 -17.67 -29.98
N SER A 250 38.06 -16.88 -30.67
CA SER A 250 39.51 -16.86 -30.45
C SER A 250 39.87 -16.40 -29.03
N PHE A 251 39.08 -15.48 -28.46
CA PHE A 251 39.20 -15.09 -27.06
C PHE A 251 38.89 -16.26 -26.12
N ASN A 252 37.78 -16.97 -26.35
CA ASN A 252 37.43 -18.18 -25.58
C ASN A 252 38.48 -19.27 -25.66
N ASP A 253 39.03 -19.51 -26.85
CA ASP A 253 40.07 -20.52 -27.07
C ASP A 253 41.38 -20.16 -26.33
N SER A 254 41.68 -18.87 -26.17
CA SER A 254 42.90 -18.39 -25.51
C SER A 254 42.78 -18.24 -23.98
N TYR A 255 41.61 -17.82 -23.48
CA TYR A 255 41.40 -17.44 -22.08
C TYR A 255 40.39 -18.32 -21.33
N GLY A 256 39.78 -19.29 -22.03
CA GLY A 256 38.77 -20.20 -21.52
C GLY A 256 37.37 -19.58 -21.43
N HIS A 257 36.35 -20.44 -21.46
CA HIS A 257 34.94 -20.03 -21.45
C HIS A 257 34.55 -19.17 -20.23
N MET A 258 35.12 -19.43 -19.05
CA MET A 258 34.85 -18.61 -17.86
C MET A 258 35.28 -17.14 -18.02
N SER A 259 36.33 -16.88 -18.81
CA SER A 259 36.77 -15.51 -19.13
C SER A 259 35.87 -14.89 -20.19
N GLY A 260 35.40 -15.68 -21.16
CA GLY A 260 34.40 -15.28 -22.14
C GLY A 260 33.08 -14.86 -21.52
N ASP A 261 32.60 -15.64 -20.56
CA ASP A 261 31.38 -15.34 -19.80
C ASP A 261 31.49 -13.98 -19.09
N LYS A 262 32.64 -13.69 -18.47
CA LYS A 262 32.90 -12.38 -17.85
C LYS A 262 32.93 -11.25 -18.88
N LEU A 263 33.50 -11.48 -20.06
CA LEU A 263 33.52 -10.50 -21.15
C LEU A 263 32.08 -10.20 -21.62
N LEU A 264 31.24 -11.23 -21.77
CA LEU A 264 29.83 -11.07 -22.12
C LEU A 264 29.05 -10.30 -21.06
N THR A 265 29.26 -10.60 -19.77
CA THR A 265 28.61 -9.83 -18.68
C THR A 265 29.06 -8.37 -18.69
N LEU A 266 30.36 -8.09 -18.85
CA LEU A 266 30.87 -6.73 -18.92
C LEU A 266 30.29 -5.96 -20.11
N PHE A 267 30.26 -6.59 -21.29
CA PHE A 267 29.68 -6.00 -22.49
C PHE A 267 28.18 -5.70 -22.31
N ALA A 268 27.45 -6.63 -21.68
CA ALA A 268 26.05 -6.43 -21.34
C ALA A 268 25.82 -5.26 -20.37
N ASP A 269 26.71 -5.06 -19.40
CA ASP A 269 26.62 -3.93 -18.48
C ASP A 269 26.96 -2.59 -19.14
N ILE A 270 27.80 -2.59 -20.18
CA ILE A 270 28.02 -1.40 -21.03
C ILE A 270 26.75 -1.06 -21.81
N ILE A 271 26.04 -2.06 -22.35
CA ILE A 271 24.81 -1.84 -23.14
C ILE A 271 23.65 -1.27 -22.29
N LYS A 272 23.63 -1.54 -20.98
CA LYS A 272 22.58 -1.06 -20.07
C LYS A 272 22.75 0.41 -19.66
N GLN A 273 23.94 1.01 -19.86
CA GLN A 273 24.26 2.40 -19.50
C GLN A 273 23.69 3.38 -20.52
#